data_AF-A0A952PB99-F1
#
_entry.id   AF-A0A952PB99-F1
#
_cell.length_a   1.000
_cell.length_b   1.000
_cell.length_c   1.000
_cell.angle_alpha   90.00
_cell.angle_beta   90.00
_cell.angle_gamma   90.00
#
_symmetry.space_group_name_H-M   'P 1'
#
loop_
_entity.id
_entity.type
_entity.pdbx_description
1 polymer ?
#
loop_
_entity_poly.entity_id
_entity_poly.type
_entity_poly.pdbx_seq_one_letter_code
_entity_poly.pdbx_strand_id
1 'polypeptide(L)'
;MLNEYKNIDVSKTLSIQENLRKSIVVTTGSSLIAAFIFLFVYVITKNIWMLSLGIILAISGFAFMFVIKNLQKKYADILNDEKGSRNA
;
A
#
# COMPACT_ATOMS: atom_id res chain seq x y z
N MET A 1 24.82 29.15 18.13
CA MET A 1 24.54 28.16 17.06
C MET A 1 23.81 26.94 17.63
N LEU A 2 22.63 27.14 18.22
CA LEU A 2 21.80 26.06 18.77
C LEU A 2 20.34 26.49 18.57
N ASN A 3 19.69 26.02 17.50
CA ASN A 3 18.22 25.92 17.37
C ASN A 3 17.70 25.45 15.99
N GLU A 4 18.54 24.86 15.13
CA GLU A 4 18.10 24.36 13.80
C GLU A 4 17.78 22.86 13.76
N TYR A 5 17.60 22.20 14.90
CA TYR A 5 17.15 20.81 14.90
C TYR A 5 15.77 20.70 15.51
N LYS A 6 14.87 20.15 14.67
CA LYS A 6 13.86 19.18 15.09
C LYS A 6 12.50 19.73 15.49
N ASN A 7 11.96 20.67 14.71
CA ASN A 7 10.57 20.51 14.28
C ASN A 7 10.60 19.75 12.95
N ILE A 8 10.86 18.43 13.02
CA ILE A 8 10.46 17.57 11.90
C ILE A 8 8.96 17.75 11.84
N ASP A 9 8.50 18.42 10.79
CA ASP A 9 7.12 18.81 10.57
C ASP A 9 6.27 17.53 10.46
N VAL A 10 5.84 17.01 11.62
CA VAL A 10 5.18 15.70 11.78
C VAL A 10 3.94 15.62 10.88
N SER A 11 3.32 16.77 10.62
CA SER A 11 2.21 16.97 9.69
C SER A 11 2.55 16.60 8.24
N LYS A 12 3.76 16.94 7.77
CA LYS A 12 4.24 16.61 6.41
C LYS A 12 4.55 15.12 6.28
N THR A 13 5.14 14.51 7.32
CA THR A 13 5.39 13.06 7.31
C THR A 13 4.11 12.24 7.35
N LEU A 14 3.09 12.68 8.11
CA LEU A 14 1.76 12.05 8.15
C LEU A 14 1.04 12.13 6.79
N SER A 15 1.04 13.29 6.14
CA SER A 15 0.38 13.48 4.85
C SER A 15 1.05 12.69 3.71
N ILE A 16 2.39 12.62 3.66
CA ILE A 16 3.12 11.80 2.69
C ILE A 16 2.81 10.31 2.89
N GLN A 17 2.73 9.86 4.14
CA GLN A 17 2.43 8.47 4.50
C GLN A 17 0.97 8.08 4.21
N GLU A 18 0.02 8.99 4.41
CA GLU A 18 -1.38 8.76 4.04
C GLU A 18 -1.58 8.71 2.52
N ASN A 19 -0.87 9.57 1.78
CA ASN A 19 -0.84 9.52 0.32
C ASN A 19 -0.19 8.25 -0.21
N LEU A 20 0.90 7.78 0.43
CA LEU A 20 1.51 6.48 0.15
C LEU A 20 0.51 5.35 0.40
N ARG A 21 -0.22 5.35 1.51
CA ARG A 21 -1.24 4.33 1.79
C ARG A 21 -2.34 4.32 0.73
N LYS A 22 -2.87 5.49 0.36
CA LYS A 22 -3.88 5.61 -0.71
C LYS A 22 -3.33 5.11 -2.05
N SER A 23 -2.11 5.51 -2.40
CA SER A 23 -1.45 5.06 -3.63
C SER A 23 -1.27 3.54 -3.66
N ILE A 24 -0.77 2.93 -2.58
CA ILE A 24 -0.56 1.47 -2.53
C ILE A 24 -1.90 0.73 -2.60
N VAL A 25 -2.96 1.22 -1.93
CA VAL A 25 -4.31 0.62 -2.02
C VAL A 25 -4.86 0.69 -3.44
N VAL A 26 -4.76 1.86 -4.09
CA VAL A 26 -5.22 2.04 -5.48
C VAL A 26 -4.43 1.15 -6.42
N THR A 27 -3.10 1.10 -6.29
CA THR A 27 -2.25 0.23 -7.12
C THR A 27 -2.53 -1.25 -6.88
N THR A 28 -2.77 -1.67 -5.64
CA THR A 28 -3.13 -3.06 -5.31
C THR A 28 -4.46 -3.44 -5.96
N GLY A 29 -5.47 -2.59 -5.82
CA GLY A 29 -6.79 -2.80 -6.39
C GLY A 29 -6.76 -2.83 -7.92
N SER A 30 -6.06 -1.88 -8.54
CA SER A 30 -5.93 -1.83 -10.01
C SER A 30 -5.17 -3.04 -10.57
N SER A 31 -4.15 -3.52 -9.87
CA SER A 31 -3.40 -4.74 -10.24
C SER A 31 -4.31 -5.97 -10.23
N LEU A 32 -5.12 -6.14 -9.18
CA LEU A 32 -6.08 -7.24 -9.06
C LEU A 32 -7.17 -7.16 -10.13
N ILE A 33 -7.75 -5.97 -10.35
CA ILE A 33 -8.76 -5.76 -11.40
C ILE A 33 -8.16 -6.09 -12.79
N ALA A 34 -6.95 -5.60 -13.07
CA ALA A 34 -6.25 -5.91 -14.31
C ALA A 34 -6.01 -7.42 -14.47
N ALA A 35 -5.63 -8.12 -13.39
CA ALA A 35 -5.47 -9.57 -13.41
C ALA A 35 -6.77 -10.29 -13.85
N PHE A 36 -7.93 -9.85 -13.33
CA PHE A 36 -9.23 -10.39 -13.75
C PHE A 36 -9.55 -10.09 -15.22
N ILE A 37 -9.23 -8.89 -15.71
CA ILE A 37 -9.42 -8.52 -17.12
C ILE A 37 -8.57 -9.42 -18.02
N PHE A 38 -7.28 -9.59 -17.70
CA PHE A 38 -6.38 -10.46 -18.48
C PHE A 38 -6.82 -11.92 -18.45
N LEU A 39 -7.34 -12.40 -17.32
CA LEU A 39 -7.90 -13.74 -17.21
C LEU A 39 -9.18 -13.89 -18.05
N PHE A 40 -10.05 -12.89 -18.06
CA PHE A 40 -11.24 -12.87 -18.91
C PHE A 40 -10.87 -12.87 -20.41
N VAL A 41 -9.90 -12.05 -20.80
CA VAL A 41 -9.37 -12.02 -22.17
C VAL A 41 -8.75 -13.37 -22.54
N TYR A 42 -8.05 -14.03 -21.62
CA TYR A 42 -7.54 -15.39 -21.84
C TYR A 42 -8.66 -16.40 -22.09
N VAL A 43 -9.77 -16.33 -21.35
CA VAL A 43 -10.90 -17.26 -21.54
C VAL A 43 -11.44 -17.20 -22.98
N ILE A 44 -11.51 -16.01 -23.56
CA ILE A 44 -12.01 -15.74 -24.93
C ILE A 44 -10.94 -16.07 -25.98
N THR A 45 -9.72 -15.57 -25.81
CA THR A 45 -8.67 -15.64 -26.84
C THR A 45 -7.82 -16.90 -26.79
N LYS A 46 -7.84 -17.62 -25.66
CA LYS A 46 -6.95 -18.75 -25.34
C LYS A 46 -5.46 -18.43 -25.45
N ASN A 47 -5.08 -17.14 -25.39
CA ASN A 47 -3.69 -16.71 -25.53
C ASN A 47 -2.92 -16.83 -24.20
N ILE A 48 -1.92 -17.72 -24.17
CA ILE A 48 -1.11 -18.01 -22.97
C ILE A 48 -0.37 -16.79 -22.41
N TRP A 49 -0.05 -15.79 -23.25
CA TRP A 49 0.59 -14.55 -22.82
C TRP A 49 -0.34 -13.73 -21.91
N MET A 50 -1.65 -13.73 -22.20
CA MET A 50 -2.65 -13.04 -21.38
C MET A 50 -2.83 -13.72 -20.03
N LEU A 51 -2.78 -15.06 -19.99
CA LEU A 51 -2.79 -15.80 -18.73
C LEU A 51 -1.56 -15.46 -17.87
N SER A 52 -0.38 -15.41 -18.49
CA SER A 52 0.88 -15.11 -17.79
C SER A 52 0.87 -13.70 -17.18
N LEU A 53 0.41 -12.70 -17.94
CA LEU A 53 0.24 -11.34 -17.44
C LEU A 53 -0.77 -11.26 -16.28
N GLY A 54 -1.89 -11.98 -16.40
CA GLY A 54 -2.89 -12.06 -15.32
C GLY A 54 -2.32 -12.63 -14.03
N ILE A 55 -1.53 -13.71 -14.11
CA ILE A 55 -0.88 -14.33 -12.95
C ILE A 55 0.13 -13.39 -12.30
N ILE A 56 0.98 -12.71 -13.09
CA ILE A 56 1.97 -11.76 -12.58
C ILE A 56 1.27 -10.62 -11.82
N LEU A 57 0.19 -10.07 -12.39
CA LEU A 57 -0.59 -9.00 -11.77
C LEU A 57 -1.34 -9.45 -10.52
N ALA A 58 -1.81 -10.70 -10.48
CA ALA A 58 -2.43 -11.27 -9.28
C ALA A 58 -1.40 -11.39 -8.15
N ILE A 59 -0.22 -11.94 -8.44
CA ILE A 59 0.87 -12.08 -7.46
C ILE A 59 1.33 -10.72 -6.94
N SER A 60 1.50 -9.72 -7.82
CA SER A 60 1.88 -8.38 -7.40
C SER A 60 0.82 -7.75 -6.50
N GLY A 61 -0.47 -7.86 -6.86
CA GLY A 61 -1.58 -7.40 -6.02
C GLY A 61 -1.56 -8.04 -4.63
N PHE A 62 -1.38 -9.36 -4.54
CA PHE A 62 -1.26 -10.05 -3.26
C PHE A 62 -0.04 -9.62 -2.43
N ALA A 63 1.11 -9.43 -3.08
CA ALA A 63 2.33 -8.95 -2.42
C ALA A 63 2.11 -7.56 -1.81
N PHE A 64 1.52 -6.63 -2.58
CA PHE A 64 1.20 -5.30 -2.06
C PHE A 64 0.18 -5.32 -0.92
N MET A 65 -0.81 -6.23 -0.96
CA MET A 65 -1.76 -6.40 0.15
C MET A 65 -1.05 -6.79 1.45
N PHE A 66 -0.02 -7.64 1.38
CA PHE A 66 0.77 -8.05 2.54
C PHE A 66 1.58 -6.87 3.11
N VAL A 67 2.17 -6.06 2.23
CA VAL A 67 2.89 -4.83 2.62
C VAL A 67 1.94 -3.83 3.31
N ILE A 68 0.72 -3.64 2.80
CA ILE A 68 -0.28 -2.76 3.43
C ILE A 68 -0.60 -3.24 4.84
N LYS A 69 -0.82 -4.55 5.05
CA LYS A 69 -1.13 -5.09 6.38
C LYS A 69 0.00 -4.83 7.38
N ASN A 70 1.25 -5.01 6.97
CA ASN A 70 2.41 -4.71 7.81
C ASN A 70 2.54 -3.21 8.13
N LEU A 71 2.29 -2.34 7.13
CA LEU A 71 2.28 -0.91 7.35
C LEU A 71 1.18 -0.52 8.35
N GLN A 72 -0.06 -0.97 8.16
CA GLN A 72 -1.19 -0.69 9.05
C GLN A 72 -0.92 -1.09 10.49
N LYS A 73 -0.31 -2.26 10.74
CA LYS A 73 0.05 -2.70 12.09
C LYS A 73 1.04 -1.73 12.74
N LYS A 74 2.07 -1.32 11.99
CA LYS A 74 3.07 -0.34 12.44
C LYS A 74 2.45 1.04 12.78
N TYR A 75 1.41 1.47 12.05
CA TYR A 75 0.68 2.70 12.37
C TYR A 75 -0.19 2.59 13.61
N ALA A 76 -0.84 1.45 13.84
CA ALA A 76 -1.67 1.24 15.03
C ALA A 76 -0.83 1.33 16.31
N ASP A 77 0.40 0.78 16.28
CA ASP A 77 1.32 0.85 17.41
C ASP A 77 1.78 2.29 17.69
N ILE A 78 2.11 3.09 16.66
CA ILE A 78 2.51 4.50 16.81
C ILE A 78 1.37 5.37 17.37
N LEU A 79 0.14 5.17 16.91
CA LEU A 79 -1.04 5.89 17.39
C LEU A 79 -1.41 5.54 18.84
N ASN A 80 -1.11 4.31 19.27
CA ASN A 80 -1.34 3.88 20.65
C ASN A 80 -0.24 4.42 21.60
N ASP A 81 1.01 4.52 21.14
CA ASP A 81 2.11 5.11 21.92
C ASP A 81 1.90 6.62 22.19
N GLU A 82 1.42 7.38 21.20
CA GLU A 82 1.13 8.82 21.39
C GLU A 82 -0.05 9.07 22.34
N LYS A 83 -1.05 8.16 22.39
CA LYS A 83 -2.17 8.27 23.35
C LYS A 83 -1.78 7.85 24.77
N GLY A 84 -0.85 6.92 24.92
CA GLY A 84 -0.31 6.54 26.22
C GLY A 84 0.52 7.66 26.86
N SER A 85 1.34 8.36 26.07
CA SER A 85 2.23 9.43 26.57
C SER A 85 1.52 10.76 26.91
N ARG A 86 0.26 10.96 26.50
CA ARG A 86 -0.53 12.17 26.84
C ARG A 86 -1.38 12.02 28.11
N ASN A 87 -1.56 10.79 28.59
CA ASN A 87 -2.37 10.46 29.76
C ASN A 87 -1.53 10.00 30.97
N ALA A 88 -0.20 10.03 30.86
CA ALA A 88 0.76 9.79 31.93
C ALA A 88 1.48 11.10 32.27
#